data_AF-A0A3M0XIQ1-F1
#
_entry.id   AF-A0A3M0XIQ1-F1
#
_cell.length_a   1.000
_cell.length_b   1.000
_cell.length_c   1.000
_cell.angle_alpha   90.00
_cell.angle_beta   90.00
_cell.angle_gamma   90.00
#
_symmetry.space_group_name_H-M   'P 1'
#
loop_
_entity.id
_entity.type
_entity.pdbx_description
1 polymer ?
#
loop_
_entity_poly.entity_id
_entity_poly.type
_entity_poly.pdbx_seq_one_letter_code
_entity_poly.pdbx_strand_id
1 'polypeptide(L)'
;MLTQDFINKVFSALRKAHNAHWRAPLADAVEKEIVSKGKFVFEVGSRPWLSRIIISRSGVEYVINSELNERFKKVLEDYKKVFEEELGKS
;
A
#
# COMPACT_ATOMS: atom_id res chain seq x y z
N MET A 1 7.30 -2.50 16.23
CA MET A 1 5.96 -2.18 16.77
C MET A 1 5.24 -1.38 15.70
N LEU A 2 4.00 -1.73 15.35
CA LEU A 2 3.24 -1.00 14.34
C LEU A 2 2.81 0.35 14.95
N THR A 3 3.33 1.47 14.46
CA THR A 3 3.01 2.80 15.01
C THR A 3 2.15 3.59 14.04
N GLN A 4 1.46 4.63 14.55
CA GLN A 4 0.71 5.54 13.69
C GLN A 4 1.64 6.27 12.70
N ASP A 5 2.86 6.62 13.12
CA ASP A 5 3.86 7.24 12.24
C ASP A 5 4.26 6.33 11.09
N PHE A 6 4.43 5.03 11.35
CA PHE A 6 4.71 4.06 10.30
C PHE A 6 3.58 3.98 9.27
N ILE A 7 2.33 3.91 9.72
CA ILE A 7 1.17 3.86 8.83
C ILE A 7 1.02 5.17 8.06
N ASN A 8 1.23 6.30 8.71
CA ASN A 8 1.22 7.60 8.07
C ASN A 8 2.29 7.69 6.98
N LYS A 9 3.50 7.15 7.23
CA LYS A 9 4.57 7.08 6.25
C LYS A 9 4.19 6.20 5.04
N VAL A 10 3.66 5.00 5.28
CA VAL A 10 3.16 4.11 4.21
C VAL A 10 2.11 4.81 3.35
N PHE A 11 1.11 5.43 3.98
CA PHE A 11 0.05 6.13 3.25
C PHE A 11 0.55 7.43 2.60
N SER A 12 1.57 8.10 3.15
CA SER A 12 2.20 9.26 2.52
C SER A 12 2.92 8.87 1.23
N ALA A 13 3.72 7.80 1.25
CA ALA A 13 4.35 7.24 0.05
C ALA A 13 3.29 6.84 -0.99
N LEU A 14 2.20 6.22 -0.55
CA LEU A 14 1.10 5.81 -1.42
C LEU A 14 0.40 7.01 -2.09
N ARG A 15 0.14 8.08 -1.35
CA ARG A 15 -0.46 9.32 -1.88
C ARG A 15 0.43 9.95 -2.95
N LYS A 16 1.74 9.98 -2.72
CA LYS A 16 2.72 10.53 -3.66
C LYS A 16 2.82 9.69 -4.93
N ALA A 17 2.86 8.36 -4.79
CA ALA A 17 2.90 7.44 -5.92
C ALA A 17 1.64 7.54 -6.81
N HIS A 18 0.46 7.59 -6.20
CA HIS A 18 -0.82 7.59 -6.94
C HIS A 18 -1.41 8.97 -7.23
N ASN A 19 -0.78 10.04 -6.75
CA ASN A 19 -1.35 11.39 -6.74
C ASN A 19 -2.80 11.40 -6.19
N ALA A 20 -2.99 10.79 -5.02
CA ALA A 20 -4.30 10.57 -4.40
C ALA A 20 -4.32 11.05 -2.93
N HIS A 21 -5.51 11.24 -2.37
CA HIS A 21 -5.71 11.77 -1.01
C HIS A 21 -6.35 10.78 -0.02
N TRP A 22 -5.89 9.53 -0.01
CA TRP A 22 -6.43 8.53 0.93
C TRP A 22 -6.07 8.82 2.38
N ARG A 23 -7.04 8.71 3.29
CA ARG A 23 -6.80 8.82 4.72
C ARG A 23 -6.09 7.57 5.24
N ALA A 24 -5.07 7.77 6.06
CA ALA A 24 -4.41 6.67 6.76
C ALA A 24 -5.36 6.06 7.80
N PRO A 25 -5.47 4.72 7.90
CA PRO A 25 -6.18 4.07 8.97
C PRO A 25 -5.46 4.26 10.31
N LEU A 26 -6.17 3.99 11.41
CA LEU A 26 -5.59 4.01 12.75
C LEU A 26 -4.71 2.78 12.98
N ALA A 27 -3.61 2.95 13.70
CA ALA A 27 -2.68 1.87 14.04
C ALA A 27 -3.35 0.68 14.72
N ASP A 28 -4.20 0.94 15.70
CA ASP A 28 -4.93 -0.12 16.41
C ASP A 28 -5.83 -0.94 15.47
N ALA A 29 -6.42 -0.31 14.45
CA ALA A 29 -7.29 -1.01 13.50
C ALA A 29 -6.47 -1.91 12.57
N VAL A 30 -5.34 -1.40 12.06
CA VAL A 30 -4.41 -2.17 11.23
C VAL A 30 -3.81 -3.32 12.05
N GLU A 31 -3.40 -3.06 13.28
CA GLU A 31 -2.84 -4.10 14.17
C GLU A 31 -3.86 -5.19 14.48
N LYS A 32 -5.10 -4.83 14.83
CA LYS A 32 -6.19 -5.81 15.04
C LYS A 32 -6.40 -6.70 13.80
N GLU A 33 -6.37 -6.11 12.61
CA GLU A 33 -6.54 -6.87 11.37
C GLU A 33 -5.33 -7.78 11.08
N ILE A 34 -4.10 -7.31 11.33
CA ILE A 34 -2.88 -8.14 11.22
C ILE A 34 -2.91 -9.29 12.23
N VAL A 35 -3.35 -9.05 13.47
CA VAL A 35 -3.46 -10.10 14.49
C VAL A 35 -4.55 -11.11 14.12
N SER A 36 -5.68 -10.66 13.57
CA SER A 36 -6.81 -11.53 13.24
C SER A 36 -6.64 -12.30 11.93
N LYS A 37 -6.09 -11.66 10.88
CA LYS A 37 -6.02 -12.21 9.51
C LYS A 37 -4.59 -12.43 9.01
N GLY A 38 -3.59 -12.08 9.80
CA GLY A 38 -2.17 -12.13 9.43
C GLY A 38 -1.68 -10.91 8.65
N LYS A 39 -2.59 -10.14 8.04
CA LYS A 39 -2.26 -8.98 7.20
C LYS A 39 -3.41 -7.98 7.12
N PHE A 40 -3.08 -6.72 6.92
CA PHE A 40 -3.98 -5.65 6.49
C PHE A 40 -3.80 -5.43 4.99
N VAL A 41 -4.91 -5.27 4.25
CA VAL A 41 -4.89 -5.07 2.79
C VAL A 41 -5.65 -3.81 2.44
N PHE A 42 -4.99 -2.89 1.75
CA PHE A 42 -5.61 -1.71 1.15
C PHE A 42 -5.66 -1.86 -0.37
N GLU A 43 -6.86 -1.91 -0.94
CA GLU A 43 -7.08 -2.03 -2.38
C GLU A 43 -7.23 -0.66 -3.06
N VAL A 44 -6.55 -0.50 -4.18
CA VAL A 44 -6.64 0.68 -5.04
C VAL A 44 -7.39 0.31 -6.33
N GLY A 45 -8.39 1.12 -6.69
CA GLY A 45 -9.23 0.91 -7.87
C GLY A 45 -10.50 0.09 -7.57
N SER A 46 -11.46 0.14 -8.50
CA SER A 46 -12.70 -0.63 -8.45
C SER A 46 -12.67 -1.71 -9.55
N ARG A 47 -13.32 -2.85 -9.30
CA ARG A 47 -13.16 -4.12 -10.05
C ARG A 47 -12.97 -3.94 -11.58
N PRO A 48 -11.89 -4.47 -12.17
CA PRO A 48 -10.77 -5.16 -11.52
C PRO A 48 -9.90 -4.21 -10.67
N TRP A 49 -9.48 -4.64 -9.48
CA TRP A 49 -8.57 -3.86 -8.63
C TRP A 49 -7.25 -3.62 -9.36
N LEU A 50 -6.63 -2.46 -9.13
CA LEU A 50 -5.41 -2.06 -9.81
C LEU A 50 -4.17 -2.53 -9.05
N SER A 51 -4.09 -2.15 -7.79
CA SER A 51 -2.99 -2.52 -6.90
C SER A 51 -3.47 -2.71 -5.46
N ARG A 52 -2.63 -3.36 -4.66
CA ARG A 52 -2.85 -3.66 -3.25
C ARG A 52 -1.63 -3.30 -2.43
N ILE A 53 -1.85 -2.65 -1.30
CA ILE A 53 -0.85 -2.48 -0.25
C ILE A 53 -1.15 -3.48 0.84
N ILE A 54 -0.19 -4.37 1.09
CA ILE A 54 -0.28 -5.38 2.13
C ILE A 54 0.66 -4.97 3.26
N ILE A 55 0.13 -4.83 4.47
CA ILE A 55 0.92 -4.60 5.67
C ILE A 55 0.81 -5.85 6.54
N SER A 56 1.92 -6.43 6.92
CA SER A 56 1.99 -7.64 7.73
C SER A 56 3.13 -7.55 8.74
N ARG A 57 3.36 -8.62 9.52
CA ARG A 57 4.50 -8.71 10.42
C ARG A 57 5.85 -8.79 9.69
N SER A 58 5.87 -9.24 8.43
CA SER A 58 7.10 -9.32 7.63
C SER A 58 7.46 -8.00 6.96
N GLY A 59 6.52 -7.05 6.85
CA GLY A 59 6.76 -5.74 6.25
C GLY A 59 5.59 -5.22 5.45
N VAL A 60 5.90 -4.43 4.42
CA VAL A 60 4.93 -3.80 3.53
C VAL A 60 5.21 -4.21 2.10
N GLU A 61 4.18 -4.63 1.39
CA GLU A 61 4.28 -5.08 0.00
C GLU A 61 3.32 -4.29 -0.88
N TYR A 62 3.83 -3.83 -2.03
CA TYR A 62 3.03 -3.25 -3.10
C TYR A 62 2.81 -4.33 -4.18
N VAL A 63 1.56 -4.75 -4.37
CA VAL A 63 1.16 -5.80 -5.32
C VAL A 63 0.36 -5.19 -6.46
N ILE A 64 0.76 -5.48 -7.70
CA ILE A 64 0.05 -5.06 -8.92
C ILE A 64 -0.85 -6.21 -9.38
N ASN A 65 -2.06 -5.91 -9.83
CA ASN A 65 -2.93 -6.94 -10.39
C ASN A 65 -2.36 -7.49 -11.71
N SER A 66 -2.13 -8.81 -11.73
CA SER A 66 -1.58 -9.53 -12.89
C SER A 66 -2.56 -9.64 -14.07
N GLU A 67 -3.85 -9.43 -13.84
CA GLU A 67 -4.90 -9.49 -14.88
C GLU A 67 -5.00 -8.20 -15.70
N LEU A 68 -4.29 -7.14 -15.30
CA LEU A 68 -4.28 -5.87 -16.05
C LEU A 68 -3.50 -5.99 -17.36
N ASN A 69 -3.89 -5.17 -18.34
CA ASN A 69 -3.12 -5.03 -19.57
C ASN A 69 -1.70 -4.47 -19.30
N GLU A 70 -0.76 -4.70 -20.22
CA GLU A 70 0.63 -4.29 -20.05
C GLU A 70 0.81 -2.77 -19.87
N ARG A 71 -0.07 -1.97 -20.48
CA ARG A 71 -0.02 -0.52 -20.36
C ARG A 71 -0.27 -0.07 -18.93
N PHE A 72 -1.30 -0.61 -18.27
CA PHE A 72 -1.58 -0.33 -16.87
C PHE A 72 -0.50 -0.89 -15.95
N LYS A 73 0.03 -2.08 -16.24
CA LYS A 73 1.13 -2.66 -15.47
C LYS A 73 2.34 -1.75 -15.44
N LYS A 74 2.79 -1.21 -16.58
CA LYS A 74 3.93 -0.28 -16.62
C LYS A 74 3.72 0.96 -15.75
N VAL A 75 2.54 1.57 -15.82
CA VAL A 75 2.19 2.73 -14.99
C VAL A 75 2.22 2.37 -13.50
N LEU A 76 1.66 1.22 -13.13
CA LEU A 76 1.65 0.77 -11.74
C LEU A 76 3.03 0.32 -11.24
N GLU A 77 3.91 -0.15 -12.12
CA GLU A 77 5.31 -0.42 -11.80
C GLU A 77 6.08 0.88 -11.49
N ASP A 78 5.82 1.95 -12.23
CA ASP A 78 6.37 3.27 -11.91
C ASP A 78 5.84 3.77 -10.55
N TYR A 79 4.55 3.57 -10.26
CA TYR A 79 4.00 3.89 -8.93
C TYR A 79 4.62 3.04 -7.82
N LYS A 80 4.84 1.75 -8.08
CA LYS A 80 5.52 0.84 -7.14
C LYS A 80 6.93 1.34 -6.83
N LYS A 81 7.71 1.75 -7.84
CA LYS A 81 9.06 2.31 -7.64
C LYS A 81 9.03 3.57 -6.79
N VAL A 82 8.15 4.53 -7.11
CA VAL A 82 8.00 5.76 -6.33
C VAL A 82 7.61 5.43 -4.89
N PHE A 83 6.70 4.47 -4.68
CA PHE A 83 6.30 4.03 -3.36
C PHE A 83 7.49 3.44 -2.56
N GLU A 84 8.25 2.53 -3.15
CA GLU A 84 9.40 1.87 -2.51
C GLU A 84 10.52 2.88 -2.20
N GLU A 85 10.81 3.81 -3.11
CA GLU A 85 11.77 4.89 -2.88
C GLU A 85 11.36 5.79 -1.72
N GLU A 86 10.11 6.22 -1.65
CA GLU A 86 9.62 7.09 -0.58
C GLU A 86 9.57 6.36 0.76
N LEU A 87 9.28 5.05 0.76
CA LEU A 87 9.27 4.23 1.96
C LEU A 87 10.70 3.98 2.49
N GLY A 88 11.68 3.80 1.60
CA GLY A 88 13.09 3.58 1.93
C GLY A 88 13.89 4.85 2.29
N LYS A 89 13.39 6.04 1.93
CA LYS A 89 14.04 7.33 2.24
C LYS A 89 13.85 7.84 3.67
N SER A 90 13.10 7.14 4.53
CA SER A 90 12.97 7.51 5.97
C SER A 90 13.20 6.37 6.92
#